data_AF-A0A328EJG3-F1
#
_entry.id   AF-A0A328EJG3-F1
#
_cell.length_a   1.000
_cell.length_b   1.000
_cell.length_c   1.000
_cell.angle_alpha   90.00
_cell.angle_beta   90.00
_cell.angle_gamma   90.00
#
_symmetry.space_group_name_H-M   'P 1'
#
loop_
_entity.id
_entity.type
_entity.pdbx_description
1 polymer ?
#
loop_
_entity_poly.entity_id
_entity_poly.type
_entity_poly.pdbx_seq_one_letter_code
_entity_poly.pdbx_strand_id
1 'polypeptide(L)'
;MIRANLQASNRNCTEAIVKLFLNGPDAAQVWMDCAVEVIDTYLTSGADDSIFEEPIFKNTFNNDLNGFLKWENLGKSEQDSPRLRNLLAVNKSVMGHKIGSISPRDMIKAVITANV
;
A
#
# COMPACT_ATOMS: atom_id res chain seq x y z
N MET A 1 2.45 -0.41 15.15
CA MET A 1 2.14 -1.78 15.64
C MET A 1 1.71 -2.64 14.47
N ILE A 2 2.34 -3.80 14.25
CA ILE A 2 1.93 -4.74 13.19
C ILE A 2 0.68 -5.49 13.65
N ARG A 3 -0.41 -5.40 12.87
CA ARG A 3 -1.72 -5.96 13.21
C ARG A 3 -1.79 -7.50 13.13
N ALA A 4 -0.76 -8.12 12.56
CA ALA A 4 -0.61 -9.57 12.52
C ALA A 4 -0.08 -10.18 13.83
N ASN A 5 0.32 -9.35 14.82
CA ASN A 5 1.04 -9.79 16.04
C ASN A 5 2.36 -10.53 15.74
N LEU A 6 2.91 -10.34 14.54
CA LEU A 6 4.24 -10.80 14.16
C LEU A 6 5.25 -9.66 14.38
N GLN A 7 6.45 -9.99 14.86
CA GLN A 7 7.54 -9.02 14.94
C GLN A 7 7.95 -8.60 13.53
N ALA A 8 8.06 -7.28 13.30
CA ALA A 8 8.60 -6.74 12.05
C ALA A 8 10.08 -7.08 11.95
N SER A 9 10.46 -7.94 11.01
CA SER A 9 11.84 -8.18 10.65
C SER A 9 11.92 -8.50 9.16
N ASN A 10 13.07 -8.26 8.53
CA ASN A 10 13.26 -8.59 7.12
C ASN A 10 12.90 -10.05 6.84
N ARG A 11 13.35 -10.96 7.72
CA ARG A 11 13.03 -12.39 7.65
C ARG A 11 11.52 -12.64 7.69
N ASN A 12 10.80 -12.10 8.68
CA ASN A 12 9.38 -12.35 8.83
C ASN A 12 8.55 -11.74 7.69
N CYS A 13 8.95 -10.57 7.18
CA CYS A 13 8.31 -9.96 6.02
C CYS A 13 8.51 -10.81 4.76
N THR A 14 9.75 -11.25 4.49
CA THR A 14 10.04 -12.13 3.35
C THR A 14 9.28 -13.45 3.45
N GLU A 15 9.31 -14.10 4.62
CA GLU A 15 8.58 -15.35 4.85
C GLU A 15 7.07 -15.19 4.67
N ALA A 16 6.49 -14.09 5.18
CA ALA A 16 5.08 -13.79 5.00
C ALA A 16 4.70 -13.60 3.52
N ILE A 17 5.51 -12.88 2.75
CA ILE A 17 5.30 -12.71 1.30
C ILE A 17 5.36 -14.06 0.60
N VAL A 18 6.39 -14.86 0.88
CA VAL A 18 6.55 -16.20 0.27
C VAL A 18 5.34 -17.09 0.60
N LYS A 19 4.92 -17.14 1.87
CA LYS A 19 3.72 -17.90 2.28
C LYS A 19 2.46 -17.40 1.59
N LEU A 20 2.29 -16.08 1.47
CA LEU A 20 1.12 -15.49 0.82
C LEU A 20 1.00 -15.96 -0.63
N PHE A 21 2.09 -15.86 -1.41
CA PHE A 21 2.08 -16.23 -2.82
C PHE A 21 2.08 -17.74 -3.08
N LEU A 22 2.69 -18.55 -2.20
CA LEU A 22 2.73 -20.00 -2.38
C LEU A 22 1.48 -20.72 -1.87
N ASN A 23 0.93 -20.27 -0.74
CA ASN A 23 -0.11 -21.01 -0.01
C ASN A 23 -1.49 -20.32 -0.01
N GLY A 24 -1.58 -19.09 -0.51
CA GLY A 24 -2.83 -18.32 -0.51
C GLY A 24 -3.00 -17.44 -1.74
N PRO A 25 -3.11 -18.03 -2.96
CA PRO A 25 -3.24 -17.27 -4.20
C PRO A 25 -4.41 -16.26 -4.19
N ASP A 26 -5.55 -16.62 -3.60
CA ASP A 26 -6.69 -15.70 -3.46
C ASP A 26 -6.36 -14.51 -2.55
N ALA A 27 -5.72 -14.77 -1.40
CA ALA A 27 -5.29 -13.72 -0.49
C ALA A 27 -4.18 -12.85 -1.10
N ALA A 28 -3.30 -13.44 -1.92
CA ALA A 28 -2.28 -12.72 -2.67
C ALA A 28 -2.93 -11.82 -3.73
N GLN A 29 -3.93 -12.31 -4.46
CA GLN A 29 -4.68 -11.50 -5.43
C GLN A 29 -5.35 -10.32 -4.75
N VAL A 30 -6.05 -10.53 -3.63
CA VAL A 30 -6.67 -9.43 -2.86
C VAL A 30 -5.63 -8.39 -2.41
N TRP A 31 -4.44 -8.83 -1.99
CA TRP A 31 -3.36 -7.93 -1.63
C TRP A 31 -2.85 -7.12 -2.83
N MET A 32 -2.71 -7.76 -3.99
CA MET A 32 -2.30 -7.12 -5.24
C MET A 32 -3.36 -6.12 -5.73
N ASP A 33 -4.64 -6.46 -5.67
CA ASP A 33 -5.74 -5.56 -6.04
C ASP A 33 -5.73 -4.29 -5.17
N CYS A 34 -5.49 -4.44 -3.86
CA CYS A 34 -5.35 -3.29 -2.96
C CYS A 34 -4.15 -2.40 -3.33
N ALA A 35 -3.04 -3.00 -3.79
CA ALA A 35 -1.84 -2.27 -4.20
C ALA A 35 -2.05 -1.55 -5.54
N VAL A 36 -2.71 -2.20 -6.50
CA VAL A 36 -3.10 -1.62 -7.78
C VAL A 36 -4.01 -0.42 -7.55
N GLU A 37 -5.03 -0.54 -6.69
CA GLU A 37 -5.94 0.56 -6.37
C GLU A 37 -5.20 1.82 -5.85
N VAL A 38 -4.18 1.63 -5.02
CA VAL A 38 -3.34 2.75 -4.54
C VAL A 38 -2.57 3.38 -5.70
N ILE A 39 -1.97 2.58 -6.57
CA ILE A 39 -1.19 3.08 -7.71
C ILE A 39 -2.10 3.82 -8.68
N ASP A 40 -3.23 3.22 -9.05
CA ASP A 40 -4.18 3.77 -10.00
C ASP A 40 -4.78 5.08 -9.47
N THR A 41 -5.23 5.10 -8.21
CA THR A 41 -5.73 6.34 -7.59
C THR A 41 -4.65 7.43 -7.57
N TYR A 42 -3.42 7.07 -7.18
CA TYR A 42 -2.33 8.05 -7.09
C TYR A 42 -1.92 8.60 -8.46
N LEU A 43 -1.93 7.77 -9.51
CA LEU A 43 -1.51 8.16 -10.86
C LEU A 43 -2.66 8.64 -11.75
N THR A 44 -3.89 8.72 -11.22
CA THR A 44 -5.06 9.24 -11.94
C THR A 44 -5.25 10.73 -11.68
N SER A 45 -5.39 11.51 -12.75
CA SER A 45 -5.69 12.94 -12.65
C SER A 45 -7.13 13.18 -12.21
N GLY A 46 -7.32 14.13 -11.28
CA GLY A 46 -8.62 14.44 -10.70
C GLY A 46 -9.05 13.54 -9.53
N ALA A 47 -8.24 12.54 -9.14
CA ALA A 47 -8.46 11.81 -7.89
C ALA A 47 -8.00 12.64 -6.67
N ASP A 48 -8.68 12.48 -5.54
CA ASP A 48 -8.46 13.29 -4.32
C ASP A 48 -7.03 13.22 -3.77
N ASP A 49 -6.46 12.01 -3.74
CA ASP A 49 -5.10 11.75 -3.26
C ASP A 49 -4.14 11.48 -4.42
N SER A 50 -4.29 12.22 -5.51
CA SER A 50 -3.45 12.10 -6.71
C SER A 50 -2.07 12.75 -6.57
N ILE A 51 -1.08 12.20 -7.28
CA ILE A 51 0.24 12.80 -7.53
C ILE A 51 0.14 14.20 -8.11
N PHE A 52 -0.88 14.44 -8.95
CA PHE A 52 -1.07 15.72 -9.61
C PHE A 52 -1.48 16.82 -8.62
N GLU A 53 -1.86 16.45 -7.39
CA GLU A 53 -2.19 17.35 -6.29
C GLU A 53 -1.10 17.43 -5.21
N GLU A 54 0.05 16.79 -5.43
CA GLU A 54 1.20 16.88 -4.51
C GLU A 54 1.85 18.27 -4.59
N PRO A 55 2.07 18.97 -3.46
CA PRO A 55 2.69 20.30 -3.46
C PRO A 55 4.09 20.29 -4.08
N ILE A 56 4.89 19.25 -3.82
CA ILE A 56 6.25 19.13 -4.35
C ILE A 56 6.23 18.87 -5.86
N PHE A 57 5.28 18.08 -6.35
CA PHE A 57 5.10 17.84 -7.78
C PHE A 57 4.84 19.16 -8.53
N LYS A 58 3.96 20.02 -7.98
CA LYS A 58 3.63 21.34 -8.54
C LYS A 58 4.77 22.34 -8.39
N ASN A 59 5.29 22.52 -7.18
CA ASN A 59 6.14 23.66 -6.82
C ASN A 59 7.64 23.41 -7.06
N THR A 60 8.10 22.17 -6.96
CA THR A 60 9.52 21.82 -7.07
C THR A 60 9.84 21.18 -8.41
N PHE A 61 8.99 20.27 -8.87
CA PHE A 61 9.17 19.56 -10.15
C PHE A 61 8.46 20.23 -11.33
N ASN A 62 7.69 21.30 -11.10
CA ASN A 62 6.96 22.03 -12.15
C ASN A 62 6.13 21.11 -13.07
N ASN A 63 5.43 20.13 -12.46
CA ASN A 63 4.65 19.09 -13.14
C ASN A 63 5.47 18.09 -14.00
N ASP A 64 6.79 17.99 -13.82
CA ASP A 64 7.60 16.93 -14.40
C ASP A 64 7.38 15.59 -13.67
N LEU A 65 6.54 14.75 -14.27
CA LEU A 65 6.21 13.43 -13.74
C LEU A 65 7.43 12.50 -13.67
N ASN A 66 8.31 12.55 -14.67
CA ASN A 66 9.47 11.67 -14.73
C ASN A 66 10.49 12.03 -13.65
N GLY A 67 10.74 13.33 -13.45
CA GLY A 67 11.57 13.83 -12.36
C GLY A 67 11.04 13.44 -10.99
N PHE A 68 9.72 13.61 -10.77
CA PHE A 68 9.10 13.29 -9.49
C PHE A 68 9.09 11.78 -9.19
N LEU A 69 8.76 10.91 -10.15
CA LEU A 69 8.74 9.46 -9.92
C LEU A 69 10.12 8.85 -9.69
N LYS A 70 11.18 9.53 -10.14
CA LYS A 70 12.59 9.15 -9.90
C LYS A 70 13.15 9.77 -8.62
N TRP A 71 12.38 10.63 -7.95
CA TRP A 71 12.86 11.34 -6.79
C TRP A 71 13.02 10.41 -5.59
N GLU A 72 14.21 10.40 -4.99
CA GLU A 72 14.51 9.47 -3.89
C GLU A 72 13.64 9.67 -2.65
N ASN A 73 13.02 10.84 -2.46
CA ASN A 73 12.19 11.10 -1.29
C ASN A 73 10.71 10.75 -1.49
N LEU A 74 10.33 10.28 -2.67
CA LEU A 74 8.97 9.80 -2.93
C LEU A 74 8.56 8.75 -1.89
N GLY A 75 7.45 8.99 -1.20
CA GLY A 75 6.88 8.08 -0.21
C GLY A 75 7.61 8.03 1.14
N LYS A 76 8.74 8.72 1.32
CA LYS A 76 9.56 8.63 2.54
C LYS A 76 8.93 9.34 3.73
N SER A 77 8.34 10.52 3.51
CA SER A 77 7.73 11.33 4.57
C SER A 77 6.38 11.90 4.18
N GLU A 78 5.63 12.35 5.19
CA GLU A 78 4.36 13.08 5.01
C GLU A 78 4.58 14.48 4.46
N GLN A 79 5.78 15.03 4.58
CA GLN A 79 6.15 16.31 4.01
C GLN A 79 6.47 16.17 2.52
N ASP A 80 7.11 15.06 2.13
CA ASP A 80 7.56 14.84 0.76
C ASP A 80 6.41 14.41 -0.18
N SER A 81 5.48 13.61 0.34
CA SER A 81 4.38 13.02 -0.45
C SER A 81 3.11 12.85 0.40
N PRO A 82 2.53 13.94 0.93
CA PRO A 82 1.36 13.88 1.80
C PRO A 82 0.18 13.13 1.18
N ARG A 83 -0.08 13.27 -0.13
CA ARG A 83 -1.21 12.58 -0.79
C ARG A 83 -0.98 11.07 -0.85
N LEU A 84 0.22 10.64 -1.26
CA LEU A 84 0.58 9.22 -1.27
C LEU A 84 0.48 8.61 0.14
N ARG A 85 0.92 9.34 1.16
CA ARG A 85 0.89 8.90 2.56
C ARG A 85 -0.54 8.79 3.08
N ASN A 86 -1.40 9.75 2.74
CA ASN A 86 -2.82 9.70 3.09
C ASN A 86 -3.51 8.51 2.42
N LEU A 87 -3.31 8.32 1.11
CA LEU A 87 -3.87 7.20 0.36
C LEU A 87 -3.47 5.84 0.93
N LEU A 88 -2.19 5.68 1.28
CA LEU A 88 -1.70 4.47 1.95
C LEU A 88 -2.35 4.24 3.32
N ALA A 89 -2.63 5.31 4.08
CA ALA A 89 -3.30 5.21 5.38
C ALA A 89 -4.78 4.83 5.23
N VAL A 90 -5.48 5.45 4.28
CA VAL A 90 -6.88 5.14 3.94
C VAL A 90 -7.01 3.71 3.46
N ASN A 91 -6.20 3.29 2.48
CA ASN A 91 -6.22 1.92 1.96
C ASN A 91 -5.96 0.89 3.08
N LYS A 92 -4.95 1.11 3.94
CA LYS A 92 -4.72 0.28 5.13
C LYS A 92 -5.93 0.20 6.05
N SER A 93 -6.66 1.30 6.22
CA SER A 93 -7.89 1.34 7.02
C SER A 93 -8.99 0.49 6.36
N VAL A 94 -9.23 0.70 5.07
CA VAL A 94 -10.23 0.00 4.25
C VAL A 94 -9.98 -1.51 4.24
N MET A 95 -8.73 -1.97 4.09
CA MET A 95 -8.39 -3.40 4.18
C MET A 95 -8.84 -4.09 5.49
N GLY A 96 -9.07 -3.31 6.55
CA GLY A 96 -9.57 -3.81 7.83
C GLY A 96 -11.08 -3.79 8.00
N HIS A 97 -11.81 -3.18 7.08
CA HIS A 97 -13.27 -3.13 7.15
C HIS A 97 -13.85 -4.45 6.63
N LYS A 98 -14.94 -4.89 7.25
CA LYS A 98 -15.69 -6.08 6.84
C LYS A 98 -16.88 -5.61 6.03
N ILE A 99 -16.96 -6.00 4.76
CA ILE A 99 -18.18 -5.84 3.96
C ILE A 99 -18.79 -7.23 3.84
N GLY A 100 -19.63 -7.60 4.82
CA GLY A 100 -20.33 -8.90 4.88
C GLY A 100 -19.48 -10.13 5.23
N SER A 101 -18.24 -10.22 4.73
CA SER A 101 -17.34 -11.37 4.88
C SER A 101 -16.05 -11.06 5.68
N ILE A 102 -15.05 -11.95 5.61
CA ILE A 102 -13.70 -11.74 6.18
C ILE A 102 -13.04 -10.53 5.51
N SER A 103 -12.40 -9.65 6.30
CA SER A 103 -11.72 -8.48 5.72
C SER A 103 -10.49 -8.93 4.90
N PRO A 104 -10.07 -8.16 3.88
CA PRO A 104 -8.81 -8.40 3.16
C PRO A 104 -7.64 -8.66 4.11
N ARG A 105 -7.53 -7.86 5.17
CA ARG A 105 -6.48 -8.01 6.18
C ARG A 105 -6.58 -9.34 6.93
N ASP A 106 -7.78 -9.77 7.32
CA ASP A 106 -7.97 -11.02 8.05
C ASP A 106 -7.66 -12.23 7.16
N MET A 107 -8.02 -12.16 5.87
CA MET A 107 -7.69 -13.18 4.88
C MET A 107 -6.17 -13.32 4.69
N ILE A 108 -5.46 -12.21 4.49
CA ILE A 108 -3.99 -12.19 4.38
C ILE A 108 -3.36 -12.69 5.68
N LYS A 109 -3.86 -12.24 6.84
CA LYS A 109 -3.34 -12.64 8.15
C LYS A 109 -3.45 -14.14 8.36
N ALA A 110 -4.58 -14.75 8.00
CA ALA A 110 -4.78 -16.19 8.14
C ALA A 110 -3.70 -16.99 7.41
N VAL A 111 -3.36 -16.61 6.17
CA VAL A 111 -2.33 -17.28 5.37
C VAL A 111 -0.93 -17.12 5.97
N ILE A 112 -0.53 -15.90 6.33
CA ILE A 112 0.85 -15.65 6.79
C ILE A 112 1.12 -16.20 8.20
N THR A 113 0.08 -16.43 9.00
CA THR A 113 0.18 -17.05 10.33
C THR A 113 -0.08 -18.55 10.34
N ALA A 114 -0.47 -19.15 9.20
CA ALA A 114 -0.65 -20.59 9.12
C ALA A 114 0.69 -21.30 9.34
N ASN A 115 0.69 -22.33 10.19
CA ASN A 115 1.81 -23.25 10.30
C ASN A 115 1.78 -24.15 9.06
N VAL A 116 2.86 -24.14 8.29
CA VAL A 116 3.10 -25.05 7.17
C VAL A 116 3.80 -26.28 7.70
#